data_AF-A0A2T0UHT2-F1
#
_entry.id   AF-A0A2T0UHT2-F1
#
_cell.length_a   1.000
_cell.length_b   1.000
_cell.length_c   1.000
_cell.angle_alpha   90.00
_cell.angle_beta   90.00
_cell.angle_gamma   90.00
#
_symmetry.space_group_name_H-M   'P 1'
#
loop_
_entity.id
_entity.type
_entity.pdbx_description
1 polymer ?
#
loop_
_entity_poly.entity_id
_entity_poly.type
_entity_poly.pdbx_seq_one_letter_code
_entity_poly.pdbx_strand_id
1 'polypeptide(L)'
;MTYPPPPGYGQQPQQPGYPPQQPGGYAPQQPGYGQPSQPQQPGYGQQQPGGYPPPPGTPGGPYGAPPPIPPSGGGGNGGLVWKILAPIAVVLIIGVVFVVRLMSNDGDVGNTLDDMTDSDTSASVAEGDCLIEDLNSTTTSTDTDPTAGLTAECEAAEAYWTVNKLVDDPDLRADSLGELEDYAGVETECGAVALRGAFGEVWQSYFYVYDWDGGKVDYLLCLTAIEKENADGALPVTPNTGDCADANGLKIDCSAAGALYIVEETETYDPPVDEASWDYTTAVGGCPNSGYYATSLIGGDGLVWGAYCSSDNV
;
A
#
# COMPACT_ATOMS: atom_id res chain seq x y z
N MET A 1 12.63 76.85 -0.54
CA MET A 1 11.94 75.96 -1.49
C MET A 1 11.01 75.11 -0.66
N THR A 2 9.71 75.35 -0.78
CA THR A 2 8.66 74.87 0.12
C THR A 2 7.70 74.00 -0.69
N TYR A 3 7.37 72.83 -0.13
CA TYR A 3 6.60 71.74 -0.74
C TYR A 3 5.17 72.13 -1.17
N PRO A 4 4.63 71.54 -2.26
CA PRO A 4 3.18 71.42 -2.46
C PRO A 4 2.61 70.15 -1.80
N PRO A 5 1.37 70.19 -1.26
CA PRO A 5 0.70 69.04 -0.66
C PRO A 5 0.00 68.13 -1.70
N PRO A 6 -0.16 66.82 -1.42
CA PRO A 6 -0.93 65.92 -2.28
C PRO A 6 -2.46 66.04 -2.06
N PRO A 7 -3.30 65.76 -3.08
CA PRO A 7 -4.76 65.91 -3.02
C PRO A 7 -5.44 64.73 -2.32
N GLY A 8 -6.48 65.02 -1.54
CA GLY A 8 -7.41 64.04 -0.98
C GLY A 8 -8.67 63.83 -1.83
N TYR A 9 -9.49 62.89 -1.35
CA TYR A 9 -10.89 62.53 -1.66
C TYR A 9 -11.13 61.25 -2.47
N GLY A 10 -11.80 60.30 -1.79
CA GLY A 10 -12.49 59.13 -2.33
C GLY A 10 -13.22 58.41 -1.18
N GLN A 11 -14.52 58.69 -1.04
CA GLN A 11 -15.41 58.21 0.02
C GLN A 11 -15.81 56.74 -0.19
N GLN A 12 -15.87 55.96 0.89
CA GLN A 12 -16.37 54.57 0.89
C GLN A 12 -17.82 54.55 1.43
N PRO A 13 -18.79 53.93 0.72
CA PRO A 13 -20.18 53.83 1.20
C PRO A 13 -20.33 52.77 2.30
N GLN A 14 -21.04 53.16 3.37
CA GLN A 14 -21.49 52.30 4.47
C GLN A 14 -22.63 51.37 4.02
N GLN A 15 -22.57 50.09 4.40
CA GLN A 15 -23.68 49.14 4.25
C GLN A 15 -24.65 49.22 5.46
N PRO A 16 -25.98 49.09 5.25
CA PRO A 16 -26.99 49.25 6.30
C PRO A 16 -27.16 48.01 7.19
N GLY A 17 -27.39 48.26 8.49
CA GLY A 17 -27.50 47.27 9.56
C GLY A 17 -28.81 46.49 9.65
N TYR A 18 -28.71 45.32 10.28
CA TYR A 18 -29.82 44.45 10.68
C TYR A 18 -30.41 44.87 12.05
N PRO A 19 -31.75 44.85 12.22
CA PRO A 19 -32.39 45.11 13.51
C PRO A 19 -32.47 43.86 14.44
N PRO A 20 -32.61 44.06 15.76
CA PRO A 20 -32.33 43.08 16.82
C PRO A 20 -33.51 42.17 17.25
N GLN A 21 -33.13 41.10 17.98
CA GLN A 21 -33.96 40.06 18.61
C GLN A 21 -35.11 40.55 19.51
N GLN A 22 -36.18 39.74 19.60
CA GLN A 22 -37.08 39.71 20.76
C GLN A 22 -37.26 38.28 21.32
N PRO A 23 -37.39 38.14 22.66
CA PRO A 23 -37.59 36.87 23.38
C PRO A 23 -39.05 36.63 23.79
N GLY A 24 -39.51 35.37 23.83
CA GLY A 24 -40.84 35.05 24.38
C GLY A 24 -41.11 33.55 24.44
N GLY A 25 -41.32 33.02 25.65
CA GLY A 25 -41.60 31.60 25.92
C GLY A 25 -43.09 31.22 25.93
N TYR A 26 -43.33 30.04 26.53
CA TYR A 26 -44.58 29.35 26.94
C TYR A 26 -44.88 28.03 26.20
N ALA A 27 -44.71 26.91 26.92
CA ALA A 27 -45.44 25.65 26.77
C ALA A 27 -46.76 25.73 27.59
N PRO A 28 -47.86 24.96 27.35
CA PRO A 28 -47.89 23.47 27.53
C PRO A 28 -48.90 22.62 26.70
N GLN A 29 -48.62 21.29 26.68
CA GLN A 29 -49.49 20.07 26.65
C GLN A 29 -50.44 19.65 25.48
N GLN A 30 -50.12 18.46 24.91
CA GLN A 30 -50.92 17.23 24.54
C GLN A 30 -52.21 17.31 23.65
N PRO A 31 -52.70 16.20 22.98
CA PRO A 31 -52.43 14.76 23.15
C PRO A 31 -52.11 13.95 21.86
N GLY A 32 -51.56 12.74 22.04
CA GLY A 32 -51.00 11.88 20.99
C GLY A 32 -51.97 11.04 20.17
N TYR A 33 -51.46 10.46 19.08
CA TYR A 33 -52.04 9.35 18.32
C TYR A 33 -50.94 8.62 17.52
N GLY A 34 -50.97 7.28 17.55
CA GLY A 34 -50.64 6.44 16.40
C GLY A 34 -49.18 6.03 16.20
N GLN A 35 -48.80 4.90 16.80
CA GLN A 35 -47.65 4.07 16.40
C GLN A 35 -47.90 3.44 15.03
N PRO A 36 -46.98 3.54 14.05
CA PRO A 36 -47.02 2.72 12.85
C PRO A 36 -46.33 1.36 13.09
N SER A 37 -47.10 0.31 12.85
CA SER A 37 -46.73 -1.10 12.85
C SER A 37 -45.67 -1.39 11.78
N GLN A 38 -44.57 -2.04 12.17
CA GLN A 38 -43.62 -2.66 11.25
C GLN A 38 -44.27 -3.91 10.60
N PRO A 39 -44.24 -4.05 9.27
CA PRO A 39 -44.58 -5.31 8.63
C PRO A 39 -43.40 -6.30 8.76
N GLN A 40 -43.71 -7.47 9.33
CA GLN A 40 -42.83 -8.65 9.37
C GLN A 40 -42.47 -9.11 7.96
N GLN A 41 -41.17 -9.26 7.68
CA GLN A 41 -40.70 -9.93 6.47
C GLN A 41 -40.80 -11.47 6.60
N PRO A 42 -41.19 -12.19 5.53
CA PRO A 42 -41.26 -13.65 5.54
C PRO A 42 -39.88 -14.30 5.59
N GLY A 43 -39.70 -15.22 6.55
CA GLY A 43 -38.52 -16.05 6.68
C GLY A 43 -38.33 -16.98 5.48
N TYR A 44 -37.19 -16.86 4.82
CA TYR A 44 -36.71 -17.85 3.87
C TYR A 44 -35.99 -18.97 4.62
N GLY A 45 -36.53 -20.19 4.49
CA GLY A 45 -35.93 -21.40 5.03
C GLY A 45 -34.61 -21.73 4.33
N GLN A 46 -33.55 -21.94 5.11
CA GLN A 46 -32.34 -22.60 4.63
C GLN A 46 -32.63 -24.09 4.44
N GLN A 47 -32.56 -24.53 3.18
CA GLN A 47 -32.42 -25.94 2.82
C GLN A 47 -30.93 -26.30 2.82
N GLN A 48 -30.61 -27.42 3.49
CA GLN A 48 -29.29 -28.02 3.54
C GLN A 48 -28.79 -28.39 2.13
N PRO A 49 -27.53 -28.11 1.78
CA PRO A 49 -26.90 -28.68 0.59
C PRO A 49 -26.63 -30.17 0.80
N GLY A 50 -27.26 -30.98 -0.05
CA GLY A 50 -27.14 -32.43 -0.10
C GLY A 50 -25.72 -32.89 -0.43
N GLY A 51 -25.34 -33.99 0.23
CA GLY A 51 -24.06 -34.66 0.08
C GLY A 51 -23.86 -35.30 -1.29
N TYR A 52 -22.61 -35.25 -1.73
CA TYR A 52 -22.11 -36.03 -2.86
C TYR A 52 -21.82 -37.48 -2.43
N PRO A 53 -22.20 -38.48 -3.25
CA PRO A 53 -21.87 -39.88 -2.98
C PRO A 53 -20.41 -40.21 -3.35
N PRO A 54 -19.65 -40.89 -2.48
CA PRO A 54 -18.31 -41.39 -2.82
C PRO A 54 -18.38 -42.66 -3.68
N PRO A 55 -17.45 -42.84 -4.65
CA PRO A 55 -17.35 -44.05 -5.47
C PRO A 55 -16.78 -45.27 -4.71
N PRO A 56 -17.01 -46.50 -5.22
CA PRO A 56 -17.02 -47.74 -4.44
C PRO A 56 -15.63 -48.30 -4.08
N GLY A 57 -15.55 -48.86 -2.89
CA GLY A 57 -14.35 -49.46 -2.31
C GLY A 57 -13.92 -50.79 -2.94
N THR A 58 -12.63 -51.09 -2.74
CA THR A 58 -11.98 -52.38 -2.94
C THR A 58 -11.13 -52.73 -1.70
N PRO A 59 -10.86 -54.01 -1.41
CA PRO A 59 -10.98 -54.55 -0.06
C PRO A 59 -9.65 -54.71 0.71
N GLY A 60 -9.69 -54.34 2.00
CA GLY A 60 -9.15 -55.05 3.16
C GLY A 60 -7.71 -55.60 3.17
N GLY A 61 -6.87 -55.04 4.04
CA GLY A 61 -5.64 -55.69 4.55
C GLY A 61 -4.97 -54.89 5.68
N PRO A 62 -4.34 -55.52 6.70
CA PRO A 62 -4.21 -54.96 8.04
C PRO A 62 -2.84 -54.33 8.38
N TYR A 63 -2.90 -53.37 9.32
CA TYR A 63 -1.90 -52.95 10.33
C TYR A 63 -0.46 -53.51 10.25
N GLY A 64 0.50 -52.58 10.18
CA GLY A 64 1.76 -52.63 10.95
C GLY A 64 3.01 -53.22 10.27
N ALA A 65 3.93 -52.35 9.85
CA ALA A 65 5.40 -52.49 10.02
C ALA A 65 6.15 -51.37 9.27
N PRO A 66 7.21 -50.77 9.84
CA PRO A 66 8.09 -49.85 9.13
C PRO A 66 8.93 -50.59 8.07
N PRO A 67 9.30 -49.93 6.95
CA PRO A 67 10.07 -50.56 5.89
C PRO A 67 11.51 -50.93 6.32
N PRO A 68 12.07 -52.03 5.81
CA PRO A 68 13.41 -52.49 6.16
C PRO A 68 14.51 -51.60 5.56
N ILE A 69 15.54 -51.38 6.38
CA ILE A 69 16.77 -50.68 6.05
C ILE A 69 17.56 -51.51 5.02
N PRO A 70 18.03 -50.92 3.90
CA PRO A 70 18.92 -51.63 2.98
C PRO A 70 20.32 -51.83 3.60
N PRO A 71 20.98 -52.98 3.34
CA PRO A 71 22.24 -53.33 3.99
C PRO A 71 23.41 -52.46 3.54
N SER A 72 24.18 -52.02 4.53
CA SER A 72 25.48 -51.38 4.42
C SER A 72 26.56 -52.39 4.00
N GLY A 73 27.09 -52.23 2.78
CA GLY A 73 28.43 -52.62 2.39
C GLY A 73 29.11 -51.39 1.78
N GLY A 74 30.33 -51.01 2.09
CA GLY A 74 31.45 -51.79 2.60
C GLY A 74 32.64 -51.58 1.67
N GLY A 75 33.39 -50.48 1.89
CA GLY A 75 34.81 -50.37 1.53
C GLY A 75 35.16 -49.72 0.19
N GLY A 76 35.88 -48.59 0.23
CA GLY A 76 36.50 -47.98 -0.96
C GLY A 76 37.11 -46.60 -0.75
N ASN A 77 38.12 -46.51 0.11
CA ASN A 77 39.17 -45.47 0.26
C ASN A 77 39.07 -44.13 -0.51
N GLY A 78 39.12 -43.04 0.29
CA GLY A 78 40.00 -41.89 0.02
C GLY A 78 39.31 -40.61 -0.46
N GLY A 79 38.87 -39.75 0.48
CA GLY A 79 38.53 -38.36 0.13
C GLY A 79 37.49 -37.62 0.97
N LEU A 80 37.06 -38.13 2.14
CA LEU A 80 35.92 -37.53 2.86
C LEU A 80 36.12 -37.38 4.38
N VAL A 81 37.35 -37.16 4.83
CA VAL A 81 37.61 -36.84 6.26
C VAL A 81 37.60 -35.33 6.52
N TRP A 82 37.47 -34.49 5.48
CA TRP A 82 37.41 -33.03 5.67
C TRP A 82 35.99 -32.44 5.82
N LYS A 83 34.92 -33.25 5.76
CA LYS A 83 33.53 -32.73 5.72
C LYS A 83 32.66 -33.04 6.95
N ILE A 84 33.20 -33.62 8.02
CA ILE A 84 32.43 -33.92 9.25
C ILE A 84 33.01 -33.24 10.50
N LEU A 85 34.23 -32.67 10.44
CA LEU A 85 34.79 -31.89 11.57
C LEU A 85 34.47 -30.39 11.51
N ALA A 86 34.09 -29.85 10.36
CA ALA A 86 33.69 -28.44 10.22
C ALA A 86 32.36 -28.10 10.94
N PRO A 87 31.26 -28.89 10.82
CA PRO A 87 29.99 -28.51 11.45
C PRO A 87 30.02 -28.66 12.98
N ILE A 88 30.81 -29.59 13.52
CA ILE A 88 30.93 -29.78 14.98
C ILE A 88 31.73 -28.63 15.61
N ALA A 89 32.75 -28.09 14.92
CA ALA A 89 33.49 -26.93 15.39
C ALA A 89 32.64 -25.65 15.36
N VAL A 90 31.80 -25.45 14.34
CA VAL A 90 30.90 -24.29 14.24
C VAL A 90 29.81 -24.34 15.31
N VAL A 91 29.18 -25.49 15.55
CA VAL A 91 28.18 -25.65 16.63
C VAL A 91 28.80 -25.47 18.01
N LEU A 92 30.04 -25.91 18.22
CA LEU A 92 30.77 -25.67 19.48
C LEU A 92 31.19 -24.20 19.63
N ILE A 93 31.57 -23.50 18.57
CA ILE A 93 31.90 -22.07 18.61
C ILE A 93 30.63 -21.25 18.89
N ILE A 94 29.52 -21.53 18.20
CA ILE A 94 28.22 -20.87 18.44
C ILE A 94 27.75 -21.17 19.86
N GLY A 95 27.84 -22.42 20.33
CA GLY A 95 27.47 -22.79 21.70
C GLY A 95 28.33 -22.10 22.76
N VAL A 96 29.65 -21.95 22.53
CA VAL A 96 30.54 -21.23 23.45
C VAL A 96 30.28 -19.72 23.42
N VAL A 97 30.03 -19.13 22.25
CA VAL A 97 29.67 -17.71 22.11
C VAL A 97 28.32 -17.42 22.79
N PHE A 98 27.34 -18.31 22.64
CA PHE A 98 26.03 -18.21 23.26
C PHE A 98 26.11 -18.31 24.78
N VAL A 99 26.92 -19.23 25.31
CA VAL A 99 27.15 -19.36 26.77
C VAL A 99 27.96 -18.19 27.33
N VAL A 100 28.94 -17.66 26.59
CA VAL A 100 29.72 -16.48 26.99
C VAL A 100 28.86 -15.21 26.97
N ARG A 101 27.95 -15.07 25.99
CA ARG A 101 26.96 -13.98 25.94
C ARG A 101 25.91 -14.09 27.04
N LEU A 102 25.39 -15.29 27.33
CA LEU A 102 24.47 -15.52 28.47
C LEU A 102 25.10 -15.24 29.84
N MET A 103 26.43 -15.42 29.97
CA MET A 103 27.17 -15.05 31.17
C MET A 103 27.60 -13.57 31.20
N SER A 104 27.55 -12.88 30.06
CA SER A 104 27.83 -11.44 29.93
C SER A 104 26.49 -10.71 29.95
N ASN A 105 26.01 -10.45 31.16
CA ASN A 105 24.70 -9.92 31.49
C ASN A 105 24.51 -8.46 31.02
N ASP A 106 24.38 -8.24 29.71
CA ASP A 106 23.84 -7.03 29.09
C ASP A 106 22.66 -7.45 28.18
N GLY A 107 21.49 -6.88 28.47
CA GLY A 107 20.22 -7.29 27.87
C GLY A 107 20.09 -6.85 26.43
N ASP A 108 20.30 -7.78 25.50
CA ASP A 108 19.85 -7.72 24.10
C ASP A 108 19.85 -9.14 23.53
N VAL A 109 19.02 -10.01 24.10
CA VAL A 109 18.85 -11.40 23.64
C VAL A 109 17.59 -11.54 22.78
N GLY A 110 16.71 -10.53 22.79
CA GLY A 110 15.51 -10.49 21.94
C GLY A 110 15.86 -10.32 20.45
N ASN A 111 16.65 -9.31 20.12
CA ASN A 111 17.00 -9.00 18.73
C ASN A 111 17.86 -10.07 18.05
N THR A 112 18.67 -10.83 18.80
CA THR A 112 19.51 -11.89 18.21
C THR A 112 18.76 -13.22 18.04
N LEU A 113 17.58 -13.40 18.66
CA LEU A 113 16.75 -14.58 18.42
C LEU A 113 15.77 -14.37 17.26
N ASP A 114 15.23 -13.16 17.06
CA ASP A 114 14.42 -12.83 15.87
C ASP A 114 15.23 -13.11 14.58
N ASP A 115 16.49 -12.67 14.57
CA ASP A 115 17.47 -12.86 13.47
C ASP A 115 17.89 -14.33 13.23
N MET A 116 17.49 -15.28 14.10
CA MET A 116 17.77 -16.72 13.94
C MET A 116 16.55 -17.54 13.51
N THR A 117 15.35 -16.97 13.58
CA THR A 117 14.11 -17.58 13.07
C THR A 117 13.71 -17.05 11.71
N ASP A 118 14.37 -15.97 11.25
CA ASP A 118 14.33 -15.52 9.87
C ASP A 118 14.76 -16.68 8.96
N SER A 119 13.78 -17.35 8.39
CA SER A 119 14.06 -18.34 7.36
C SER A 119 14.44 -17.51 6.17
N ASP A 120 15.75 -17.33 5.90
CA ASP A 120 16.34 -16.53 4.81
C ASP A 120 15.49 -16.62 3.52
N THR A 121 14.41 -15.86 3.48
CA THR A 121 13.50 -15.77 2.35
C THR A 121 14.28 -14.94 1.38
N SER A 122 14.71 -15.47 0.24
CA SER A 122 15.51 -14.70 -0.70
C SER A 122 14.59 -14.03 -1.72
N ALA A 123 14.62 -12.71 -1.82
CA ALA A 123 14.03 -12.01 -2.95
C ALA A 123 14.80 -12.37 -4.23
N SER A 124 14.12 -12.89 -5.26
CA SER A 124 14.73 -13.11 -6.59
C SER A 124 14.82 -11.83 -7.43
N VAL A 125 14.13 -10.77 -7.01
CA VAL A 125 14.20 -9.44 -7.62
C VAL A 125 15.46 -8.71 -7.20
N ALA A 126 16.01 -7.91 -8.11
CA ALA A 126 17.15 -7.03 -7.88
C ALA A 126 16.88 -5.61 -8.39
N GLU A 127 17.73 -4.66 -7.99
CA GLU A 127 17.71 -3.31 -8.55
C GLU A 127 17.91 -3.34 -10.07
N GLY A 128 17.08 -2.59 -10.79
CA GLY A 128 17.04 -2.55 -12.25
C GLY A 128 16.17 -3.60 -12.90
N ASP A 129 15.63 -4.57 -12.14
CA ASP A 129 14.64 -5.51 -12.67
C ASP A 129 13.32 -4.78 -12.96
N CYS A 130 12.59 -5.30 -13.96
CA CYS A 130 11.26 -4.84 -14.25
C CYS A 130 10.21 -5.82 -13.73
N LEU A 131 9.11 -5.29 -13.22
CA LEU A 131 8.01 -6.07 -12.67
C LEU A 131 6.72 -5.84 -13.44
N ILE A 132 5.82 -6.82 -13.36
CA ILE A 132 4.45 -6.71 -13.86
C ILE A 132 3.62 -5.71 -13.04
N GLU A 133 2.53 -5.18 -13.61
CA GLU A 133 1.65 -4.21 -12.94
C GLU A 133 0.97 -4.75 -11.68
N ASP A 134 0.47 -6.00 -11.75
CA ASP A 134 -0.28 -6.66 -10.68
C ASP A 134 0.66 -7.23 -9.61
N LEU A 135 1.23 -6.32 -8.83
CA LEU A 135 1.90 -6.63 -7.59
C LEU A 135 0.82 -6.83 -6.53
N ASN A 136 0.40 -8.07 -6.30
CA ASN A 136 -0.52 -8.40 -5.23
C ASN A 136 0.02 -7.79 -3.93
N SER A 137 -0.64 -6.75 -3.40
CA SER A 137 -0.05 -5.75 -2.50
C SER A 137 0.45 -6.26 -1.14
N THR A 138 0.54 -7.57 -0.95
CA THR A 138 0.95 -8.20 0.29
C THR A 138 1.37 -9.65 0.02
N THR A 139 2.65 -9.89 -0.29
CA THR A 139 3.20 -11.25 -0.24
C THR A 139 3.81 -11.51 1.12
N THR A 140 3.30 -12.52 1.82
CA THR A 140 3.85 -12.99 3.09
C THR A 140 5.11 -13.82 2.85
N SER A 141 6.09 -13.70 3.74
CA SER A 141 7.39 -14.42 3.70
C SER A 141 7.29 -15.95 3.87
N THR A 142 6.08 -16.52 3.87
CA THR A 142 5.86 -17.97 4.00
C THR A 142 6.33 -18.77 2.77
N ASP A 143 6.54 -18.10 1.64
CA ASP A 143 7.09 -18.68 0.42
C ASP A 143 8.62 -18.58 0.39
N THR A 144 9.29 -19.60 -0.17
CA THR A 144 10.77 -19.61 -0.29
C THR A 144 11.31 -18.45 -1.12
N ASP A 145 10.48 -17.92 -2.02
CA ASP A 145 10.72 -16.70 -2.79
C ASP A 145 9.37 -16.03 -3.10
N PRO A 146 8.92 -15.09 -2.25
CA PRO A 146 7.63 -14.41 -2.39
C PRO A 146 7.61 -13.47 -3.59
N THR A 147 8.78 -13.19 -4.19
CA THR A 147 8.91 -12.35 -5.38
C THR A 147 8.98 -13.16 -6.67
N ALA A 148 8.92 -14.49 -6.58
CA ALA A 148 8.95 -15.39 -7.72
C ALA A 148 7.77 -15.12 -8.67
N GLY A 149 8.09 -14.76 -9.92
CA GLY A 149 7.08 -14.52 -10.95
C GLY A 149 6.55 -13.09 -11.02
N LEU A 150 7.08 -12.17 -10.20
CA LEU A 150 6.81 -10.74 -10.34
C LEU A 150 7.64 -10.12 -11.48
N THR A 151 8.79 -10.70 -11.82
CA THR A 151 9.71 -10.17 -12.82
C THR A 151 9.20 -10.35 -14.26
N ALA A 152 9.46 -9.34 -15.08
CA ALA A 152 9.23 -9.32 -16.51
C ALA A 152 10.47 -8.76 -17.23
N GLU A 153 10.61 -9.09 -18.51
CA GLU A 153 11.58 -8.40 -19.37
C GLU A 153 11.15 -6.95 -19.54
N CYS A 154 12.04 -5.97 -19.30
CA CYS A 154 11.67 -4.54 -19.28
C CYS A 154 11.00 -4.02 -20.57
N GLU A 155 11.32 -4.64 -21.71
CA GLU A 155 10.75 -4.27 -23.01
C GLU A 155 9.42 -4.99 -23.30
N ALA A 156 9.00 -5.93 -22.45
CA ALA A 156 7.77 -6.69 -22.61
C ALA A 156 6.54 -5.77 -22.50
N ALA A 157 5.40 -6.27 -22.97
CA ALA A 157 4.15 -5.51 -22.93
C ALA A 157 3.59 -5.45 -21.50
N GLU A 158 3.83 -6.48 -20.72
CA GLU A 158 3.40 -6.67 -19.34
C GLU A 158 4.29 -5.99 -18.30
N ALA A 159 5.48 -5.51 -18.68
CA ALA A 159 6.37 -4.79 -17.78
C ALA A 159 5.80 -3.40 -17.49
N TYR A 160 5.67 -3.08 -16.20
CA TYR A 160 5.05 -1.85 -15.73
C TYR A 160 5.91 -1.11 -14.71
N TRP A 161 6.59 -1.80 -13.81
CA TRP A 161 7.43 -1.18 -12.79
C TRP A 161 8.91 -1.46 -13.07
N THR A 162 9.78 -0.55 -12.64
CA THR A 162 11.22 -0.78 -12.46
C THR A 162 11.54 -0.75 -10.97
N VAL A 163 12.36 -1.68 -10.51
CA VAL A 163 12.91 -1.68 -9.15
C VAL A 163 14.06 -0.68 -9.10
N ASN A 164 13.83 0.48 -8.49
CA ASN A 164 14.84 1.52 -8.36
C ASN A 164 15.80 1.24 -7.21
N LYS A 165 15.29 0.61 -6.15
CA LYS A 165 16.03 0.30 -4.94
C LYS A 165 15.43 -0.93 -4.27
N LEU A 166 16.28 -1.82 -3.79
CA LEU A 166 15.93 -2.95 -2.94
C LEU A 166 16.55 -2.69 -1.56
N VAL A 167 15.72 -2.66 -0.53
CA VAL A 167 16.16 -2.57 0.86
C VAL A 167 15.91 -3.91 1.51
N ASP A 168 17.00 -4.54 1.93
CA ASP A 168 17.05 -5.78 2.68
C ASP A 168 16.99 -5.47 4.18
N ASP A 169 16.12 -6.15 4.92
CA ASP A 169 15.87 -5.96 6.34
C ASP A 169 15.65 -4.49 6.77
N PRO A 170 14.70 -3.74 6.17
CA PRO A 170 14.39 -2.40 6.63
C PRO A 170 13.88 -2.41 8.08
N ASP A 171 14.12 -1.33 8.83
CA ASP A 171 13.54 -1.11 10.16
C ASP A 171 12.06 -0.69 10.05
N LEU A 172 11.25 -1.58 9.47
CA LEU A 172 9.83 -1.42 9.20
C LEU A 172 9.06 -2.62 9.75
N ARG A 173 7.81 -2.37 10.16
CA ARG A 173 6.89 -3.41 10.59
C ARG A 173 5.53 -3.25 9.95
N ALA A 174 4.93 -4.38 9.60
CA ALA A 174 3.55 -4.53 9.20
C ALA A 174 2.73 -5.08 10.37
N ASP A 175 1.46 -4.67 10.46
CA ASP A 175 0.53 -5.14 11.47
C ASP A 175 -0.08 -6.50 11.08
N SER A 176 -1.06 -6.97 11.88
CA SER A 176 -1.73 -8.25 11.63
C SER A 176 -2.60 -8.29 10.37
N LEU A 177 -2.86 -7.14 9.74
CA LEU A 177 -3.57 -7.01 8.47
C LEU A 177 -2.59 -6.87 7.30
N GLY A 178 -1.29 -6.78 7.59
CA GLY A 178 -0.24 -6.58 6.60
C GLY A 178 -0.05 -5.13 6.21
N GLU A 179 -0.64 -4.18 6.93
CA GLU A 179 -0.44 -2.74 6.72
C GLU A 179 0.79 -2.26 7.48
N LEU A 180 1.60 -1.36 6.91
CA LEU A 180 2.75 -0.82 7.63
C LEU A 180 2.29 -0.01 8.85
N GLU A 181 2.95 -0.24 9.99
CA GLU A 181 2.68 0.48 11.24
C GLU A 181 3.19 1.93 11.19
N ASP A 182 4.23 2.19 10.39
CA ASP A 182 4.80 3.52 10.14
C ASP A 182 5.33 3.62 8.69
N TYR A 183 4.98 4.70 8.02
CA TYR A 183 5.37 4.99 6.63
C TYR A 183 6.60 5.91 6.54
N ALA A 184 7.11 6.45 7.64
CA ALA A 184 8.29 7.32 7.64
C ALA A 184 9.55 6.60 7.11
N GLY A 185 9.67 5.30 7.37
CA GLY A 185 10.76 4.49 6.82
C GLY A 185 10.64 4.32 5.31
N VAL A 186 9.42 4.20 4.77
CA VAL A 186 9.20 4.16 3.30
C VAL A 186 9.62 5.47 2.66
N GLU A 187 9.22 6.62 3.22
CA GLU A 187 9.65 7.92 2.70
C GLU A 187 11.17 8.09 2.80
N THR A 188 11.80 7.60 3.87
CA THR A 188 13.26 7.64 4.04
C THR A 188 13.98 6.81 2.98
N GLU A 189 13.48 5.62 2.70
CA GLU A 189 14.15 4.67 1.82
C GLU A 189 13.82 4.87 0.33
N CYS A 190 12.55 5.12 0.02
CA CYS A 190 12.01 5.23 -1.34
C CYS A 190 11.75 6.67 -1.80
N GLY A 191 11.79 7.63 -0.88
CA GLY A 191 11.51 9.04 -1.15
C GLY A 191 10.03 9.39 -1.06
N ALA A 192 9.75 10.68 -0.89
CA ALA A 192 8.40 11.17 -0.63
C ALA A 192 7.41 10.87 -1.78
N VAL A 193 7.86 10.88 -3.03
CA VAL A 193 6.99 10.65 -4.20
C VAL A 193 6.48 9.21 -4.24
N ALA A 194 7.29 8.22 -3.83
CA ALA A 194 6.86 6.83 -3.74
C ALA A 194 5.75 6.63 -2.70
N LEU A 195 5.74 7.44 -1.64
CA LEU A 195 4.69 7.41 -0.64
C LEU A 195 3.46 8.21 -1.06
N ARG A 196 3.64 9.43 -1.57
CA ARG A 196 2.56 10.42 -1.67
C ARG A 196 2.12 10.79 -3.10
N GLY A 197 2.84 10.30 -4.10
CA GLY A 197 2.73 10.78 -5.47
C GLY A 197 3.17 12.23 -5.65
N ALA A 198 3.13 12.71 -6.88
CA ALA A 198 3.32 14.12 -7.22
C ALA A 198 2.70 14.43 -8.58
N PHE A 199 2.06 15.60 -8.72
CA PHE A 199 1.50 16.05 -9.99
C PHE A 199 2.59 16.30 -11.03
N GLY A 200 2.39 15.77 -12.24
CA GLY A 200 3.32 15.87 -13.37
C GLY A 200 4.49 14.89 -13.32
N GLU A 201 4.58 14.06 -12.28
CA GLU A 201 5.66 13.08 -12.12
C GLU A 201 5.18 11.68 -12.51
N VAL A 202 6.12 10.86 -13.00
CA VAL A 202 5.91 9.43 -13.20
C VAL A 202 5.53 8.79 -11.87
N TRP A 203 4.58 7.87 -11.90
CA TRP A 203 4.14 7.14 -10.71
C TRP A 203 5.30 6.44 -10.05
N GLN A 204 5.43 6.65 -8.75
CA GLN A 204 6.33 5.92 -7.89
C GLN A 204 5.48 5.20 -6.86
N SER A 205 5.95 4.03 -6.45
CA SER A 205 5.27 3.20 -5.48
C SER A 205 6.31 2.45 -4.66
N TYR A 206 5.85 1.66 -3.72
CA TYR A 206 6.67 0.71 -2.99
C TYR A 206 5.92 -0.61 -2.85
N PHE A 207 6.69 -1.67 -2.69
CA PHE A 207 6.20 -3.01 -2.42
C PHE A 207 7.02 -3.60 -1.30
N TYR A 208 6.42 -4.39 -0.42
CA TYR A 208 7.17 -5.00 0.66
C TYR A 208 6.72 -6.43 0.92
N VAL A 209 7.68 -7.21 1.44
CA VAL A 209 7.50 -8.57 1.93
C VAL A 209 7.73 -8.51 3.43
N TYR A 210 6.84 -9.15 4.20
CA TYR A 210 6.99 -9.21 5.64
C TYR A 210 6.72 -10.62 6.17
N ASP A 211 7.28 -10.90 7.34
CA ASP A 211 6.97 -12.08 8.11
C ASP A 211 5.63 -11.90 8.85
N TRP A 212 4.69 -12.80 8.58
CA TRP A 212 3.43 -12.86 9.29
C TRP A 212 3.62 -13.04 10.80
N ASP A 213 4.67 -13.75 11.21
CA ASP A 213 5.01 -14.00 12.61
C ASP A 213 5.85 -12.85 13.20
N GLY A 214 5.19 -11.74 13.49
CA GLY A 214 5.81 -10.59 14.17
C GLY A 214 5.87 -9.33 13.32
N GLY A 215 5.52 -9.42 12.04
CA GLY A 215 5.31 -8.26 11.18
C GLY A 215 6.60 -7.62 10.68
N LYS A 216 7.78 -8.20 10.92
CA LYS A 216 9.04 -7.64 10.44
C LYS A 216 9.02 -7.60 8.91
N VAL A 217 9.36 -6.46 8.32
CA VAL A 217 9.52 -6.35 6.87
C VAL A 217 10.90 -6.88 6.49
N ASP A 218 10.94 -7.88 5.62
CA ASP A 218 12.17 -8.52 5.14
C ASP A 218 12.71 -7.77 3.93
N TYR A 219 11.80 -7.31 3.05
CA TYR A 219 12.17 -6.58 1.84
C TYR A 219 11.27 -5.38 1.61
N LEU A 220 11.87 -4.27 1.20
CA LEU A 220 11.17 -3.12 0.63
C LEU A 220 11.74 -2.81 -0.75
N LEU A 221 10.87 -2.84 -1.76
CA LEU A 221 11.14 -2.44 -3.13
C LEU A 221 10.63 -1.03 -3.34
N CYS A 222 11.51 -0.12 -3.78
CA CYS A 222 11.12 1.20 -4.25
C CYS A 222 10.95 1.16 -5.76
N LEU A 223 9.77 1.52 -6.24
CA LEU A 223 9.34 1.27 -7.61
C LEU A 223 9.11 2.59 -8.36
N THR A 224 9.40 2.59 -9.65
CA THR A 224 8.97 3.65 -10.57
C THR A 224 8.31 3.03 -11.77
N ALA A 225 7.16 3.57 -12.16
CA ALA A 225 6.46 3.09 -13.34
C ALA A 225 7.30 3.34 -14.59
N ILE A 226 7.24 2.43 -15.54
CA ILE A 226 7.90 2.57 -16.84
C ILE A 226 7.10 3.59 -17.65
N GLU A 227 7.74 4.69 -18.05
CA GLU A 227 7.10 5.75 -18.83
C GLU A 227 6.84 5.31 -20.29
N LYS A 228 5.84 4.44 -20.43
CA LYS A 228 5.42 3.83 -21.68
C LYS A 228 3.91 3.93 -21.80
N GLU A 229 3.46 4.29 -22.99
CA GLU A 229 2.03 4.38 -23.28
C GLU A 229 1.37 3.00 -23.19
N ASN A 230 0.23 2.94 -22.51
CA ASN A 230 -0.64 1.76 -22.50
C ASN A 230 -1.38 1.62 -23.85
N ALA A 231 -2.27 0.63 -23.94
CA ALA A 231 -3.04 0.37 -25.17
C ALA A 231 -3.92 1.55 -25.62
N ASP A 232 -4.26 2.45 -24.71
CA ASP A 232 -5.09 3.63 -24.95
C ASP A 232 -4.26 4.91 -25.19
N GLY A 233 -2.93 4.83 -25.12
CA GLY A 233 -2.03 5.97 -25.29
C GLY A 233 -1.77 6.76 -24.00
N ALA A 234 -2.19 6.25 -22.84
CA ALA A 234 -1.98 6.90 -21.54
C ALA A 234 -0.66 6.47 -20.91
N LEU A 235 -0.03 7.40 -20.18
CA LEU A 235 1.22 7.25 -19.45
C LEU A 235 0.95 7.15 -17.94
N PRO A 236 1.74 6.36 -17.20
CA PRO A 236 1.69 6.28 -15.74
C PRO A 236 2.35 7.51 -15.10
N VAL A 237 1.78 8.68 -15.38
CA VAL A 237 2.17 9.99 -14.88
C VAL A 237 0.92 10.60 -14.27
N THR A 238 1.04 11.12 -13.05
CA THR A 238 -0.05 11.84 -12.41
C THR A 238 -0.28 13.14 -13.19
N PRO A 239 -1.46 13.38 -13.77
CA PRO A 239 -1.71 14.58 -14.59
C PRO A 239 -1.52 15.86 -13.77
N ASN A 240 -0.91 16.89 -14.37
CA ASN A 240 -0.81 18.22 -13.76
C ASN A 240 -1.78 19.21 -14.42
N THR A 241 -1.90 20.42 -13.88
CA THR A 241 -2.71 21.51 -14.46
C THR A 241 -2.39 21.69 -15.95
N GLY A 242 -3.42 21.56 -16.79
CA GLY A 242 -3.37 21.65 -18.24
C GLY A 242 -3.16 20.31 -18.97
N ASP A 243 -2.85 19.23 -18.26
CA ASP A 243 -2.77 17.90 -18.84
C ASP A 243 -4.16 17.28 -19.01
N CYS A 244 -4.28 16.35 -19.96
CA CYS A 244 -5.47 15.51 -20.08
C CYS A 244 -5.27 14.17 -19.38
N ALA A 245 -6.37 13.60 -18.89
CA ALA A 245 -6.40 12.33 -18.18
C ALA A 245 -7.42 11.36 -18.81
N ASP A 246 -7.10 10.06 -18.74
CA ASP A 246 -8.03 8.99 -19.09
C ASP A 246 -9.01 8.70 -17.93
N ALA A 247 -9.80 7.63 -18.07
CA ALA A 247 -10.75 7.20 -17.04
C ALA A 247 -10.09 6.75 -15.71
N ASN A 248 -8.81 6.39 -15.75
CA ASN A 248 -8.05 5.90 -14.62
C ASN A 248 -7.20 7.00 -13.96
N GLY A 249 -7.28 8.24 -14.46
CA GLY A 249 -6.46 9.34 -13.99
C GLY A 249 -5.02 9.30 -14.49
N LEU A 250 -4.73 8.55 -15.56
CA LEU A 250 -3.42 8.50 -16.21
C LEU A 250 -3.30 9.65 -17.21
N LYS A 251 -2.11 10.27 -17.29
CA LYS A 251 -1.84 11.33 -18.28
C LYS A 251 -1.96 10.79 -19.70
N ILE A 252 -2.64 11.49 -20.58
CA ILE A 252 -2.83 11.10 -21.98
C ILE A 252 -2.79 12.32 -22.90
N ASP A 253 -2.39 12.15 -24.16
CA ASP A 253 -2.47 13.23 -25.15
C ASP A 253 -3.93 13.72 -25.30
N CYS A 254 -4.15 15.02 -25.16
CA CYS A 254 -5.50 15.61 -25.19
C CYS A 254 -6.28 15.37 -26.48
N SER A 255 -5.61 15.03 -27.58
CA SER A 255 -6.23 14.69 -28.86
C SER A 255 -6.58 13.21 -29.00
N ALA A 256 -6.13 12.37 -28.07
CA ALA A 256 -6.43 10.94 -28.06
C ALA A 256 -7.91 10.70 -27.76
N ALA A 257 -8.48 9.66 -28.36
CA ALA A 257 -9.89 9.31 -28.14
C ALA A 257 -10.20 8.90 -26.69
N GLY A 258 -9.19 8.48 -25.93
CA GLY A 258 -9.29 8.12 -24.51
C GLY A 258 -9.09 9.29 -23.54
N ALA A 259 -8.77 10.49 -24.03
CA ALA A 259 -8.61 11.67 -23.18
C ALA A 259 -9.99 12.20 -22.76
N LEU A 260 -10.44 11.82 -21.56
CA LEU A 260 -11.78 12.13 -21.08
C LEU A 260 -11.83 13.44 -20.30
N TYR A 261 -10.74 13.77 -19.61
CA TYR A 261 -10.72 14.88 -18.67
C TYR A 261 -9.56 15.82 -18.97
N ILE A 262 -9.74 17.12 -18.66
CA ILE A 262 -8.67 18.12 -18.61
C ILE A 262 -8.49 18.52 -17.15
N VAL A 263 -7.26 18.49 -16.63
CA VAL A 263 -6.96 18.98 -15.28
C VAL A 263 -6.89 20.50 -15.29
N GLU A 264 -7.82 21.14 -14.59
CA GLU A 264 -7.97 22.59 -14.56
C GLU A 264 -7.11 23.25 -13.48
N GLU A 265 -6.99 22.58 -12.34
CA GLU A 265 -6.29 23.09 -11.17
C GLU A 265 -5.83 21.92 -10.29
N THR A 266 -4.65 22.06 -9.71
CA THR A 266 -4.06 21.10 -8.76
C THR A 266 -3.68 21.83 -7.49
N GLU A 267 -3.88 21.19 -6.34
CA GLU A 267 -3.47 21.69 -5.03
C GLU A 267 -2.72 20.58 -4.29
N THR A 268 -1.58 20.90 -3.67
CA THR A 268 -0.83 19.99 -2.81
C THR A 268 -1.05 20.35 -1.35
N TYR A 269 -1.16 19.34 -0.48
CA TYR A 269 -1.38 19.51 0.94
C TYR A 269 -0.12 19.16 1.74
N ASP A 270 0.32 20.12 2.55
CA ASP A 270 1.41 19.96 3.52
C ASP A 270 1.08 20.79 4.79
N PRO A 271 0.70 20.14 5.91
CA PRO A 271 0.61 18.70 6.11
C PRO A 271 -0.54 18.05 5.31
N PRO A 272 -0.52 16.72 5.10
CA PRO A 272 -1.60 16.01 4.43
C PRO A 272 -2.90 16.03 5.25
N VAL A 273 -4.00 15.70 4.58
CA VAL A 273 -5.35 15.70 5.16
C VAL A 273 -5.83 14.27 5.37
N ASP A 274 -6.48 14.01 6.51
CA ASP A 274 -7.15 12.73 6.76
C ASP A 274 -8.33 12.54 5.81
N GLU A 275 -8.39 11.41 5.12
CA GLU A 275 -9.40 11.14 4.09
C GLU A 275 -10.84 11.27 4.62
N ALA A 276 -11.11 10.81 5.85
CA ALA A 276 -12.44 10.88 6.44
C ALA A 276 -12.88 12.32 6.76
N SER A 277 -11.92 13.24 6.85
CA SER A 277 -12.17 14.67 7.04
C SER A 277 -12.18 15.47 5.73
N TRP A 278 -11.79 14.86 4.62
CA TRP A 278 -11.63 15.55 3.34
C TRP A 278 -12.98 15.78 2.65
N ASP A 279 -13.24 17.03 2.23
CA ASP A 279 -14.48 17.44 1.59
C ASP A 279 -14.27 17.69 0.10
N TYR A 280 -14.65 16.68 -0.70
CA TYR A 280 -14.67 16.68 -2.15
C TYR A 280 -15.38 17.90 -2.78
N THR A 281 -16.31 18.53 -2.06
CA THR A 281 -17.12 19.64 -2.57
C THR A 281 -16.48 21.01 -2.35
N THR A 282 -15.54 21.13 -1.41
CA THR A 282 -14.88 22.40 -1.07
C THR A 282 -13.38 22.39 -1.33
N ALA A 283 -12.77 21.21 -1.52
CA ALA A 283 -11.39 21.07 -1.95
C ALA A 283 -11.11 21.88 -3.22
N VAL A 284 -9.90 22.46 -3.32
CA VAL A 284 -9.48 23.30 -4.45
C VAL A 284 -10.49 24.41 -4.74
N GLY A 285 -10.97 25.07 -3.68
CA GLY A 285 -11.96 26.15 -3.77
C GLY A 285 -13.34 25.73 -4.31
N GLY A 286 -13.66 24.43 -4.27
CA GLY A 286 -14.89 23.86 -4.83
C GLY A 286 -14.87 23.73 -6.36
N CYS A 287 -13.68 23.71 -6.96
CA CYS A 287 -13.48 23.50 -8.39
C CYS A 287 -14.32 24.40 -9.30
N PRO A 288 -14.15 25.74 -9.23
CA PRO A 288 -15.05 26.70 -9.87
C PRO A 288 -15.11 26.61 -11.40
N ASN A 289 -14.09 26.05 -12.04
CA ASN A 289 -13.99 25.88 -13.50
C ASN A 289 -14.24 24.43 -13.96
N SER A 290 -14.61 23.55 -13.03
CA SER A 290 -14.78 22.12 -13.26
C SER A 290 -16.24 21.74 -13.49
N GLY A 291 -16.44 20.68 -14.26
CA GLY A 291 -17.74 19.98 -14.33
C GLY A 291 -17.95 18.99 -13.18
N TYR A 292 -16.89 18.69 -12.44
CA TYR A 292 -16.80 17.61 -11.46
C TYR A 292 -16.32 18.10 -10.08
N TYR A 293 -16.54 17.27 -9.06
CA TYR A 293 -15.88 17.46 -7.75
C TYR A 293 -14.38 17.17 -7.84
N ALA A 294 -13.63 17.62 -6.83
CA ALA A 294 -12.20 17.37 -6.78
C ALA A 294 -11.91 15.86 -6.70
N THR A 295 -10.83 15.43 -7.33
CA THR A 295 -10.25 14.09 -7.18
C THR A 295 -9.04 14.17 -6.26
N SER A 296 -8.95 13.29 -5.26
CA SER A 296 -7.81 13.24 -4.33
C SER A 296 -6.61 12.54 -4.95
N LEU A 297 -5.43 13.01 -4.56
CA LEU A 297 -4.17 12.27 -4.65
C LEU A 297 -3.92 11.66 -3.28
N ILE A 298 -4.22 10.36 -3.15
CA ILE A 298 -4.06 9.59 -1.91
C ILE A 298 -2.69 8.90 -1.93
N GLY A 299 -1.95 9.02 -0.83
CA GLY A 299 -0.68 8.33 -0.64
C GLY A 299 -0.87 6.89 -0.17
N GLY A 300 0.22 6.10 -0.16
CA GLY A 300 0.24 4.74 0.38
C GLY A 300 -0.05 4.68 1.89
N ASP A 301 0.07 5.80 2.59
CA ASP A 301 -0.32 5.99 4.00
C ASP A 301 -1.82 6.25 4.20
N GLY A 302 -2.61 6.28 3.11
CA GLY A 302 -4.05 6.55 3.14
C GLY A 302 -4.40 8.02 3.38
N LEU A 303 -3.42 8.92 3.40
CA LEU A 303 -3.66 10.36 3.57
C LEU A 303 -3.80 11.07 2.23
N VAL A 304 -4.55 12.17 2.22
CA VAL A 304 -4.73 13.02 1.04
C VAL A 304 -3.60 14.04 0.97
N TRP A 305 -2.71 13.86 0.00
CA TRP A 305 -1.52 14.70 -0.21
C TRP A 305 -1.71 15.78 -1.27
N GLY A 306 -2.81 15.71 -2.00
CA GLY A 306 -3.23 16.74 -2.92
C GLY A 306 -4.61 16.46 -3.48
N ALA A 307 -5.09 17.36 -4.30
CA ALA A 307 -6.31 17.18 -5.06
C ALA A 307 -6.23 17.94 -6.37
N TYR A 308 -7.05 17.54 -7.33
CA TYR A 308 -7.17 18.25 -8.58
C TYR A 308 -8.62 18.34 -9.05
N CYS A 309 -8.92 19.42 -9.75
CA CYS A 309 -10.18 19.65 -10.43
C CYS A 309 -10.04 19.30 -11.90
N SER A 310 -11.08 18.72 -12.48
CA SER A 310 -11.06 18.34 -13.89
C SER A 310 -12.37 18.64 -14.60
N SER A 311 -12.32 19.03 -15.86
CA SER A 311 -13.49 19.22 -16.73
C SER A 311 -13.55 18.14 -17.81
N ASP A 312 -14.68 18.02 -18.51
CA ASP A 312 -14.76 17.16 -19.70
C ASP A 312 -13.85 17.69 -20.81
N ASN A 313 -13.06 16.81 -21.41
CA ASN A 313 -12.31 17.11 -22.63
C ASN A 313 -13.23 17.02 -23.85
N VAL A 314 -13.69 18.18 -24.37
CA VAL A 314 -14.69 18.29 -25.45
C VAL A 314 -14.16 18.84 -26.77
#